data_AF-A0A2V6QT28-F1
#
_entry.id   AF-A0A2V6QT28-F1
#
_cell.length_a   1.000
_cell.length_b   1.000
_cell.length_c   1.000
_cell.angle_alpha   90.00
_cell.angle_beta   90.00
_cell.angle_gamma   90.00
#
_symmetry.space_group_name_H-M   'P 1'
#
loop_
_entity.id
_entity.type
_entity.pdbx_description
1 polymer ?
#
loop_
_entity_poly.entity_id
_entity_poly.type
_entity_poly.pdbx_seq_one_letter_code
_entity_poly.pdbx_strand_id
1 'polypeptide(L)'
;MPSLPVGKLRATTLQALLDKRPVKDPRVVVGPKVGEDAAVIDLGDRYLVATTDPITFATDDIARYALQVNANDVAVRGARPRWFLATLLLPEGRTTDDSVERLFAELHAACDELDVALVGGHTEVAHGLGRVVIAGTMLGEVAKDKLVTTGGARVGDAVVLTKGVTLEGAAIIARERDEIACELAAVHAMHDPTEGGVATALHELADAAGVGLRIDRDRLTILPEGRELCAAFGLDPLGTIASGALLLTLAPADAGIVIHALARESIDSHFIGQVVPREEGVVLIQGSRQEPLPVFAQDEIAKLFAAPGGSV
;
A
#
# COMPACT_ATOMS: atom_id res chain seq x y z
N MET A 1 19.33 -21.96 12.91
CA MET A 1 18.01 -21.72 12.26
C MET A 1 18.27 -21.08 10.91
N PRO A 2 17.50 -21.39 9.86
CA PRO A 2 17.65 -20.73 8.57
C PRO A 2 17.29 -19.24 8.67
N SER A 3 17.92 -18.41 7.83
CA SER A 3 17.60 -17.00 7.69
C SER A 3 16.18 -16.80 7.13
N LEU A 4 15.60 -15.63 7.37
CA LEU A 4 14.36 -15.21 6.72
C LEU A 4 14.64 -14.84 5.24
N PRO A 5 13.66 -15.03 4.33
CA PRO A 5 13.77 -14.52 2.97
C PRO A 5 13.70 -12.98 2.95
N VAL A 6 14.03 -12.39 1.80
CA VAL A 6 13.86 -10.95 1.55
C VAL A 6 12.36 -10.63 1.45
N GLY A 7 11.93 -9.51 2.03
CA GLY A 7 10.54 -9.03 2.03
C GLY A 7 9.93 -8.90 3.43
N LYS A 8 8.60 -8.80 3.51
CA LYS A 8 7.85 -8.70 4.78
C LYS A 8 8.21 -9.85 5.75
N LEU A 9 8.22 -9.53 7.05
CA LEU A 9 8.31 -10.55 8.10
C LEU A 9 7.09 -11.47 8.04
N ARG A 10 7.24 -12.72 8.50
CA ARG A 10 6.11 -13.64 8.62
C ARG A 10 5.04 -13.03 9.52
N ALA A 11 3.83 -12.84 8.99
CA ALA A 11 2.67 -12.28 9.70
C ALA A 11 2.47 -12.87 11.10
N THR A 12 2.51 -14.20 11.21
CA THR A 12 2.35 -14.92 12.50
C THR A 12 3.43 -14.58 13.52
N THR A 13 4.67 -14.36 13.06
CA THR A 13 5.79 -13.99 13.94
C THR A 13 5.65 -12.54 14.38
N LEU A 14 5.30 -11.63 13.46
CA LEU A 14 5.10 -10.22 13.77
C LEU A 14 3.95 -10.02 14.75
N GLN A 15 2.78 -10.61 14.49
CA GLN A 15 1.62 -10.50 15.38
C GLN A 15 1.95 -10.99 16.80
N ALA A 16 2.62 -12.15 16.92
CA ALA A 16 3.03 -12.68 18.22
C ALA A 16 4.04 -11.79 18.97
N LEU A 17 4.80 -10.93 18.28
CA LEU A 17 5.68 -9.95 18.92
C LEU A 17 4.90 -8.71 19.38
N LEU A 18 3.95 -8.23 18.57
CA LEU A 18 3.10 -7.09 18.90
C LEU A 18 2.20 -7.39 20.11
N ASP A 19 1.62 -8.59 20.18
CA ASP A 19 0.74 -9.02 21.27
C ASP A 19 1.43 -9.04 22.66
N LYS A 20 2.77 -9.11 22.71
CA LYS A 20 3.53 -9.10 23.97
C LYS A 20 3.45 -7.76 24.69
N ARG A 21 3.17 -6.67 23.98
CA ARG A 21 3.10 -5.31 24.55
C ARG A 21 1.88 -4.59 24.00
N PRO A 22 0.67 -4.89 24.52
CA PRO A 22 -0.52 -4.18 24.10
C PRO A 22 -0.39 -2.69 24.40
N VAL A 23 -0.93 -1.87 23.49
CA VAL A 23 -0.97 -0.42 23.65
C VAL A 23 -1.84 -0.05 24.85
N LYS A 24 -1.34 0.87 25.68
CA LYS A 24 -2.02 1.32 26.91
C LYS A 24 -2.54 2.76 26.83
N ASP A 25 -2.09 3.54 25.85
CA ASP A 25 -2.58 4.91 25.67
C ASP A 25 -4.02 4.85 25.12
N PRO A 26 -5.03 5.34 25.86
CA PRO A 26 -6.43 5.27 25.45
C PRO A 26 -6.74 6.12 24.22
N ARG A 27 -5.84 7.02 23.80
CA ARG A 27 -6.01 7.81 22.58
C ARG A 27 -5.66 7.02 21.32
N VAL A 28 -4.96 5.89 21.43
CA VAL A 28 -4.66 5.07 20.26
C VAL A 28 -5.90 4.27 19.89
N VAL A 29 -6.56 4.68 18.82
CA VAL A 29 -7.78 4.08 18.28
C VAL A 29 -7.45 2.85 17.44
N VAL A 30 -6.42 2.96 16.59
CA VAL A 30 -5.85 1.85 15.83
C VAL A 30 -4.37 1.76 16.18
N GLY A 31 -4.00 0.64 16.79
CA GLY A 31 -2.63 0.34 17.20
C GLY A 31 -1.92 -0.62 16.23
N PRO A 32 -0.70 -1.07 16.57
CA PRO A 32 0.07 -1.93 15.70
C PRO A 32 -0.58 -3.31 15.59
N LYS A 33 -0.88 -3.74 14.37
CA LYS A 33 -1.45 -5.05 14.04
C LYS A 33 -1.03 -5.42 12.61
N VAL A 34 -0.90 -6.71 12.32
CA VAL A 34 -0.68 -7.16 10.94
C VAL A 34 -1.88 -6.80 10.08
N GLY A 35 -1.63 -6.26 8.88
CA GLY A 35 -2.65 -5.80 7.94
C GLY A 35 -3.25 -4.43 8.26
N GLU A 36 -2.66 -3.67 9.19
CA GLU A 36 -3.02 -2.26 9.40
C GLU A 36 -1.88 -1.35 8.89
N ASP A 37 -2.16 -0.58 7.84
CA ASP A 37 -1.24 0.36 7.18
C ASP A 37 -0.85 1.60 8.02
N ALA A 38 -1.66 2.01 8.99
CA ALA A 38 -1.36 3.21 9.77
C ALA A 38 -1.95 3.17 11.18
N ALA A 39 -1.24 3.81 12.11
CA ALA A 39 -1.74 4.08 13.46
C ALA A 39 -2.72 5.25 13.44
N VAL A 40 -3.74 5.19 14.30
CA VAL A 40 -4.76 6.24 14.44
C VAL A 40 -4.81 6.71 15.89
N ILE A 41 -4.63 8.01 16.11
CA ILE A 41 -4.51 8.63 17.44
C ILE A 41 -5.55 9.75 17.59
N ASP A 42 -6.33 9.73 18.66
CA ASP A 42 -7.32 10.75 19.01
C ASP A 42 -6.67 12.02 19.54
N LEU A 43 -6.85 13.13 18.80
CA LEU A 43 -6.43 14.47 19.18
C LEU A 43 -7.59 15.35 19.68
N GLY A 44 -8.79 14.79 19.84
CA GLY A 44 -9.98 15.47 20.36
C GLY A 44 -11.04 15.68 19.29
N ASP A 45 -10.85 16.68 18.42
CA ASP A 45 -11.78 16.99 17.32
C ASP A 45 -11.52 16.15 16.07
N ARG A 46 -10.29 15.66 15.90
CA ARG A 46 -9.84 14.86 14.75
C ARG A 46 -8.97 13.68 15.18
N TYR A 47 -8.72 12.78 14.23
CA TYR A 47 -7.69 11.76 14.36
C TYR A 47 -6.42 12.20 13.62
N LEU A 48 -5.28 11.94 14.25
CA LEU A 48 -3.98 11.88 13.59
C LEU A 48 -3.78 10.47 13.05
N VAL A 49 -3.41 10.37 11.77
CA VAL A 49 -3.01 9.12 11.12
C VAL A 49 -1.51 9.17 10.88
N ALA A 50 -0.79 8.13 11.27
CA ALA A 50 0.66 8.06 11.18
C ALA A 50 1.12 6.70 10.65
N THR A 51 1.99 6.73 9.64
CA THR A 51 2.65 5.55 9.07
C THR A 51 4.14 5.78 8.91
N THR A 52 4.89 4.70 8.77
CA THR A 52 6.29 4.74 8.36
C THR A 52 6.59 3.59 7.42
N ASP A 53 7.15 3.92 6.26
CA ASP A 53 7.60 2.92 5.30
C ASP A 53 8.94 3.28 4.65
N PRO A 54 9.87 2.31 4.55
CA PRO A 54 11.13 2.52 3.88
C PRO A 54 11.08 2.13 2.40
N ILE A 55 11.76 2.92 1.56
CA ILE A 55 12.11 2.51 0.21
C ILE A 55 13.55 2.00 0.19
N THR A 56 13.69 0.69 -0.01
CA THR A 56 14.99 -0.01 0.06
C THR A 56 15.43 -0.63 -1.27
N PHE A 57 14.57 -0.63 -2.29
CA PHE A 57 14.91 -1.13 -3.62
C PHE A 57 15.66 -0.07 -4.43
N ALA A 58 16.38 -0.51 -5.47
CA ALA A 58 17.13 0.41 -6.34
C ALA A 58 16.19 1.01 -7.37
N THR A 59 16.12 2.34 -7.41
CA THR A 59 15.31 3.09 -8.36
C THR A 59 15.85 4.51 -8.47
N ASP A 60 15.71 5.10 -9.65
CA ASP A 60 16.06 6.51 -9.88
C ASP A 60 14.96 7.47 -9.36
N ASP A 61 13.78 6.95 -9.01
CA ASP A 61 12.62 7.72 -8.52
C ASP A 61 12.38 7.54 -7.01
N ILE A 62 13.43 7.23 -6.23
CA ILE A 62 13.30 6.82 -4.83
C ILE A 62 12.56 7.84 -3.95
N ALA A 63 12.77 9.13 -4.21
CA ALA A 63 12.11 10.21 -3.48
C ALA A 63 10.59 10.22 -3.72
N ARG A 64 10.18 10.04 -4.98
CA ARG A 64 8.77 9.93 -5.35
C ARG A 64 8.14 8.71 -4.69
N TYR A 65 8.78 7.53 -4.76
CA TYR A 65 8.28 6.33 -4.09
C TYR A 65 8.10 6.52 -2.57
N ALA A 66 9.06 7.17 -1.91
CA ALA A 66 8.99 7.39 -0.47
C ALA A 66 7.77 8.22 -0.08
N LEU A 67 7.46 9.26 -0.86
CA LEU A 67 6.25 10.07 -0.64
C LEU A 67 4.99 9.28 -0.96
N GLN A 68 4.94 8.61 -2.11
CA GLN A 68 3.72 7.97 -2.61
C GLN A 68 3.27 6.80 -1.74
N VAL A 69 4.19 5.90 -1.38
CA VAL A 69 3.89 4.74 -0.52
C VAL A 69 3.37 5.23 0.83
N ASN A 70 4.11 6.10 1.51
CA ASN A 70 3.68 6.61 2.82
C ASN A 70 2.41 7.48 2.74
N ALA A 71 2.14 8.16 1.61
CA ALA A 71 0.91 8.91 1.42
C ALA A 71 -0.30 7.98 1.26
N ASN A 72 -0.17 6.89 0.51
CA ASN A 72 -1.24 5.92 0.30
C ASN A 72 -1.69 5.29 1.62
N ASP A 73 -0.77 4.86 2.47
CA ASP A 73 -1.05 4.32 3.82
C ASP A 73 -1.91 5.25 4.69
N VAL A 74 -1.71 6.56 4.56
CA VAL A 74 -2.53 7.56 5.25
C VAL A 74 -3.88 7.72 4.54
N ALA A 75 -3.87 7.76 3.21
CA ALA A 75 -5.05 8.00 2.40
C ALA A 75 -6.09 6.85 2.47
N VAL A 76 -5.64 5.60 2.58
CA VAL A 76 -6.51 4.41 2.84
C VAL A 76 -7.20 4.45 4.21
N ARG A 77 -6.87 5.42 5.08
CA ARG A 77 -7.62 5.69 6.32
C ARG A 77 -8.70 6.76 6.16
N GLY A 78 -8.92 7.24 4.94
CA GLY A 78 -9.71 8.43 4.67
C GLY A 78 -9.04 9.72 5.15
N ALA A 79 -7.76 9.66 5.53
CA ALA A 79 -7.01 10.80 6.04
C ALA A 79 -6.28 11.54 4.94
N ARG A 80 -6.19 12.87 5.06
CA ARG A 80 -5.38 13.67 4.15
C ARG A 80 -3.93 13.65 4.62
N PRO A 81 -2.96 13.20 3.81
CA PRO A 81 -1.53 13.38 4.09
C PRO A 81 -1.20 14.87 4.21
N ARG A 82 -0.37 15.26 5.20
CA ARG A 82 -0.06 16.67 5.46
C ARG A 82 1.41 16.94 5.72
N TRP A 83 2.07 16.03 6.44
CA TRP A 83 3.44 16.23 6.86
C TRP A 83 4.26 14.98 6.64
N PHE A 84 5.45 15.15 6.08
CA PHE A 84 6.40 14.08 5.82
C PHE A 84 7.69 14.32 6.60
N LEU A 85 8.25 13.26 7.16
CA LEU A 85 9.60 13.23 7.67
C LEU A 85 10.41 12.20 6.90
N ALA A 86 11.64 12.56 6.53
CA ALA A 86 12.51 11.71 5.72
C ALA A 86 13.80 11.37 6.46
N THR A 87 14.04 10.09 6.74
CA THR A 87 15.37 9.61 7.15
C THR A 87 16.11 9.08 5.91
N LEU A 88 17.12 9.81 5.48
CA LEU A 88 17.94 9.52 4.30
C LEU A 88 19.24 8.84 4.74
N LEU A 89 19.38 7.56 4.39
CA LEU A 89 20.63 6.80 4.57
C LEU A 89 21.31 6.70 3.21
N LEU A 90 22.49 7.29 3.10
CA LEU A 90 23.21 7.50 1.85
C LEU A 90 24.46 6.61 1.82
N PRO A 91 24.81 6.01 0.66
CA PRO A 91 25.94 5.08 0.59
C PRO A 91 27.28 5.81 0.70
N GLU A 92 28.16 5.32 1.57
CA GLU A 92 29.54 5.82 1.67
C GLU A 92 30.34 5.60 0.35
N GLY A 93 31.28 6.49 0.07
CA GLY A 93 32.13 6.42 -1.13
C GLY A 93 31.45 6.74 -2.47
N ARG A 94 30.12 6.91 -2.50
CA ARG A 94 29.34 7.30 -3.69
C ARG A 94 28.55 8.60 -3.54
N THR A 95 28.29 9.01 -2.30
CA THR A 95 27.52 10.22 -1.99
C THR A 95 28.36 11.48 -2.23
N THR A 96 27.84 12.41 -3.01
CA THR A 96 28.40 13.74 -3.26
C THR A 96 27.36 14.82 -2.97
N ASP A 97 27.80 16.06 -2.72
CA ASP A 97 26.90 17.20 -2.52
C ASP A 97 25.91 17.33 -3.69
N ASP A 98 26.38 17.26 -4.94
CA ASP A 98 25.52 17.27 -6.14
C ASP A 98 24.45 16.16 -6.13
N SER A 99 24.78 14.96 -5.65
CA SER A 99 23.82 13.85 -5.58
C SER A 99 22.76 14.10 -4.51
N VAL A 100 23.14 14.73 -3.40
CA VAL A 100 22.23 15.11 -2.31
C VAL A 100 21.32 16.24 -2.76
N GLU A 101 21.85 17.27 -3.43
CA GLU A 101 21.05 18.37 -3.97
C GLU A 101 19.99 17.88 -4.96
N ARG A 102 20.35 16.98 -5.87
CA ARG A 102 19.38 16.35 -6.79
C ARG A 102 18.29 15.57 -6.05
N LEU A 103 18.69 14.74 -5.09
CA LEU A 103 17.75 13.94 -4.30
C LEU A 103 16.76 14.83 -3.52
N PHE A 104 17.23 15.92 -2.92
CA PHE A 104 16.36 16.88 -2.24
C PHE A 104 15.47 17.64 -3.22
N ALA A 105 15.94 17.97 -4.43
CA ALA A 105 15.09 18.59 -5.44
C ALA A 105 13.95 17.67 -5.86
N GLU A 106 14.22 16.37 -6.06
CA GLU A 106 13.21 15.36 -6.34
C GLU A 106 12.24 15.18 -5.17
N LEU A 107 12.75 15.17 -3.94
CA LEU A 107 11.94 15.08 -2.73
C LEU A 107 10.99 16.25 -2.58
N HIS A 108 11.47 17.48 -2.81
CA HIS A 108 10.63 18.68 -2.78
C HIS A 108 9.58 18.65 -3.90
N ALA A 109 9.95 18.26 -5.12
CA ALA A 109 9.00 18.12 -6.21
C ALA A 109 7.89 17.10 -5.89
N ALA A 110 8.24 15.95 -5.30
CA ALA A 110 7.26 14.95 -4.86
C ALA A 110 6.35 15.46 -3.73
N CYS A 111 6.88 16.26 -2.80
CA CYS A 111 6.09 16.91 -1.76
C CYS A 111 5.10 17.92 -2.35
N ASP A 112 5.55 18.76 -3.29
CA ASP A 112 4.73 19.74 -3.99
C ASP A 112 3.63 19.09 -4.85
N GLU A 113 3.95 17.96 -5.50
CA GLU A 113 2.98 17.15 -6.25
C GLU A 113 1.81 16.71 -5.36
N LEU A 114 2.05 16.36 -4.10
CA LEU A 114 1.05 15.84 -3.16
C LEU A 114 0.51 16.88 -2.15
N ASP A 115 0.94 18.14 -2.23
CA ASP A 115 0.60 19.19 -1.22
C ASP A 115 0.94 18.76 0.22
N VAL A 116 2.10 18.11 0.39
CA VAL A 116 2.63 17.64 1.66
C VAL A 116 3.83 18.48 2.07
N ALA A 117 3.91 18.87 3.34
CA ALA A 117 5.06 19.58 3.86
C ALA A 117 6.15 18.61 4.36
N LEU A 118 7.38 18.73 3.85
CA LEU A 118 8.55 18.12 4.48
C LEU A 118 8.89 18.89 5.78
N VAL A 119 8.65 18.27 6.94
CA VAL A 119 8.75 18.96 8.25
C VAL A 119 9.91 18.52 9.13
N GLY A 120 10.63 17.46 8.74
CA GLY A 120 11.75 16.96 9.54
C GLY A 120 12.38 15.72 8.94
N GLY A 121 13.32 15.13 9.68
CA GLY A 121 14.04 13.97 9.20
C GLY A 121 15.40 13.76 9.83
N HIS A 122 16.18 12.90 9.19
CA HIS A 122 17.57 12.61 9.50
C HIS A 122 18.35 12.35 8.21
N THR A 123 19.63 12.67 8.19
CA THR A 123 20.51 12.44 7.03
C THR A 123 21.83 11.86 7.51
N GLU A 124 22.23 10.72 6.96
CA GLU A 124 23.48 10.05 7.30
C GLU A 124 24.12 9.45 6.05
N VAL A 125 25.44 9.66 5.89
CA VAL A 125 26.24 8.81 5.00
C VAL A 125 26.62 7.57 5.79
N ALA A 126 25.93 6.47 5.51
CA ALA A 126 25.95 5.24 6.30
C ALA A 126 27.02 4.25 5.82
N HIS A 127 27.71 3.64 6.78
CA HIS A 127 28.73 2.62 6.53
C HIS A 127 28.11 1.30 6.05
N GLY A 128 28.73 0.66 5.06
CA GLY A 128 28.31 -0.65 4.54
C GLY A 128 27.01 -0.65 3.72
N LEU A 129 26.50 0.54 3.35
CA LEU A 129 25.28 0.68 2.57
C LEU A 129 25.60 0.75 1.06
N GLY A 130 24.97 -0.12 0.27
CA GLY A 130 25.23 -0.21 -1.18
C GLY A 130 24.38 0.72 -2.07
N ARG A 131 23.34 1.34 -1.52
CA ARG A 131 22.34 2.16 -2.24
C ARG A 131 21.66 3.15 -1.29
N VAL A 132 21.02 4.17 -1.82
CA VAL A 132 20.21 5.09 -1.01
C VAL A 132 19.03 4.33 -0.39
N VAL A 133 18.71 4.63 0.86
CA VAL A 133 17.48 4.21 1.55
C VAL A 133 16.79 5.44 2.08
N ILE A 134 15.48 5.55 1.84
CA ILE A 134 14.64 6.59 2.43
C ILE A 134 13.63 5.92 3.34
N ALA A 135 13.74 6.12 4.64
CA ALA A 135 12.70 5.76 5.60
C ALA A 135 11.77 6.97 5.78
N GLY A 136 10.58 6.87 5.20
CA GLY A 136 9.55 7.89 5.30
C GLY A 136 8.73 7.75 6.58
N THR A 137 8.22 8.87 7.07
CA THR A 137 7.14 8.90 8.06
C THR A 137 6.13 9.93 7.58
N MET A 138 4.91 9.48 7.29
CA MET A 138 3.83 10.38 6.88
C MET A 138 2.82 10.55 8.00
N LEU A 139 2.39 11.78 8.16
CA LEU A 139 1.36 12.20 9.10
C LEU A 139 0.22 12.85 8.32
N GLY A 140 -1.00 12.48 8.66
CA GLY A 140 -2.21 13.05 8.11
C GLY A 140 -3.29 13.22 9.16
N GLU A 141 -4.40 13.83 8.76
CA GLU A 141 -5.54 14.03 9.63
C GLU A 141 -6.85 13.63 8.97
N VAL A 142 -7.80 13.15 9.78
CA VAL A 142 -9.14 12.78 9.34
C VAL A 142 -10.19 13.19 10.36
N ALA A 143 -11.37 13.60 9.88
CA ALA A 143 -12.53 13.81 10.72
C ALA A 143 -13.00 12.47 11.32
N LYS A 144 -13.53 12.49 12.56
CA LYS A 144 -13.82 11.24 13.28
C LYS A 144 -14.82 10.31 12.58
N ASP A 145 -15.76 10.89 11.85
CA ASP A 145 -16.82 10.22 11.09
C ASP A 145 -16.37 9.75 9.69
N LYS A 146 -15.19 10.17 9.23
CA LYS A 146 -14.61 9.80 7.93
C LYS A 146 -13.50 8.75 8.01
N LEU A 147 -13.14 8.28 9.20
CA LEU A 147 -12.11 7.26 9.37
C LEU A 147 -12.54 5.95 8.73
N VAL A 148 -11.67 5.41 7.88
CA VAL A 148 -11.82 4.06 7.29
C VAL A 148 -10.73 3.15 7.84
N THR A 149 -11.07 1.88 8.09
CA THR A 149 -10.12 0.87 8.55
C THR A 149 -10.08 -0.33 7.61
N THR A 150 -8.91 -0.95 7.49
CA THR A 150 -8.72 -2.16 6.68
C THR A 150 -9.64 -3.30 7.14
N GLY A 151 -9.87 -3.41 8.46
CA GLY A 151 -10.74 -4.42 9.04
C GLY A 151 -12.26 -4.15 8.98
N GLY A 152 -12.71 -3.09 8.31
CA GLY A 152 -14.14 -2.72 8.31
C GLY A 152 -15.01 -3.44 7.28
N ALA A 153 -14.42 -4.30 6.42
CA ALA A 153 -15.11 -5.02 5.36
C ALA A 153 -16.18 -5.97 5.90
N ARG A 154 -17.29 -6.10 5.16
CA ARG A 154 -18.48 -6.83 5.61
C ARG A 154 -18.89 -7.88 4.59
N VAL A 155 -19.38 -9.03 5.06
CA VAL A 155 -19.95 -10.05 4.17
C VAL A 155 -21.04 -9.44 3.29
N GLY A 156 -20.92 -9.66 1.99
CA GLY A 156 -21.82 -9.11 0.97
C GLY A 156 -21.27 -7.88 0.25
N ASP A 157 -20.25 -7.21 0.78
CA ASP A 157 -19.62 -6.05 0.14
C ASP A 157 -19.08 -6.38 -1.24
N ALA A 158 -19.19 -5.41 -2.14
CA ALA A 158 -18.44 -5.39 -3.39
C ALA A 158 -16.97 -5.06 -3.08
N VAL A 159 -16.05 -5.77 -3.75
CA VAL A 159 -14.62 -5.45 -3.77
C VAL A 159 -14.32 -4.72 -5.07
N VAL A 160 -13.80 -3.50 -4.96
CA VAL A 160 -13.42 -2.64 -6.07
C VAL A 160 -11.91 -2.44 -6.06
N LEU A 161 -11.27 -2.57 -7.23
CA LEU A 161 -9.88 -2.22 -7.45
C LEU A 161 -9.83 -0.98 -8.34
N THR A 162 -9.09 0.04 -7.93
CA THR A 162 -8.79 1.18 -8.80
C THR A 162 -7.55 0.91 -9.63
N LYS A 163 -7.55 1.33 -10.90
CA LYS A 163 -6.50 1.15 -11.90
C LYS A 163 -6.15 -0.33 -12.13
N GLY A 164 -5.21 -0.56 -13.06
CA GLY A 164 -4.69 -1.88 -13.35
C GLY A 164 -3.67 -2.35 -12.31
N VAL A 165 -3.59 -3.66 -12.14
CA VAL A 165 -2.48 -4.35 -11.47
C VAL A 165 -1.21 -4.11 -12.29
N THR A 166 -0.04 -4.08 -11.64
CA THR A 166 1.32 -3.84 -12.22
C THR A 166 1.66 -2.39 -12.57
N LEU A 167 0.80 -1.42 -12.21
CA LEU A 167 1.06 0.00 -12.47
C LEU A 167 2.03 0.55 -11.40
N GLU A 168 3.30 0.70 -11.78
CA GLU A 168 4.26 1.55 -11.09
C GLU A 168 4.12 2.98 -11.61
N GLY A 169 3.96 3.95 -10.71
CA GLY A 169 3.91 5.37 -11.06
C GLY A 169 2.51 5.87 -11.43
N ALA A 170 1.77 6.35 -10.42
CA ALA A 170 0.99 7.59 -10.46
C ALA A 170 0.19 7.70 -9.16
N ALA A 171 0.74 8.39 -8.16
CA ALA A 171 0.02 8.81 -6.95
C ALA A 171 -1.06 9.87 -7.18
N ILE A 172 -1.81 9.70 -8.26
CA ILE A 172 -3.01 10.48 -8.53
C ILE A 172 -4.08 10.19 -7.46
N ILE A 173 -4.07 9.01 -6.80
CA ILE A 173 -5.12 8.69 -5.82
C ILE A 173 -4.90 9.41 -4.48
N ALA A 174 -3.67 9.45 -3.96
CA ALA A 174 -3.34 10.22 -2.76
C ALA A 174 -3.55 11.74 -2.92
N ARG A 175 -3.41 12.27 -4.15
CA ARG A 175 -3.64 13.69 -4.48
C ARG A 175 -5.11 14.01 -4.81
N GLU A 176 -5.79 13.10 -5.52
CA GLU A 176 -7.09 13.35 -6.15
C GLU A 176 -8.13 12.26 -5.82
N ARG A 177 -8.25 11.97 -4.53
CA ARG A 177 -9.55 11.79 -3.84
C ARG A 177 -10.00 10.37 -3.50
N ASP A 178 -9.38 9.81 -2.47
CA ASP A 178 -10.05 8.89 -1.52
C ASP A 178 -11.23 9.57 -0.82
N GLU A 179 -11.21 10.90 -0.77
CA GLU A 179 -12.36 11.75 -0.45
C GLU A 179 -13.55 11.47 -1.36
N ILE A 180 -13.42 11.17 -2.67
CA ILE A 180 -14.60 10.91 -3.53
C ILE A 180 -15.33 9.67 -3.08
N ALA A 181 -14.60 8.58 -2.88
CA ALA A 181 -15.20 7.33 -2.47
C ALA A 181 -15.88 7.51 -1.10
N CYS A 182 -15.19 8.14 -0.15
CA CYS A 182 -15.69 8.36 1.22
C CYS A 182 -16.78 9.46 1.32
N GLU A 183 -16.86 10.39 0.38
CA GLU A 183 -17.90 11.44 0.35
C GLU A 183 -19.19 10.98 -0.36
N LEU A 184 -19.05 10.10 -1.35
CA LEU A 184 -20.19 9.62 -2.14
C LEU A 184 -20.84 8.37 -1.54
N ALA A 185 -20.09 7.57 -0.80
CA ALA A 185 -20.57 6.34 -0.21
C ALA A 185 -19.88 6.04 1.12
N ALA A 186 -20.54 5.22 1.93
CA ALA A 186 -19.91 4.64 3.11
C ALA A 186 -18.95 3.54 2.68
N VAL A 187 -17.66 3.87 2.56
CA VAL A 187 -16.61 2.87 2.36
C VAL A 187 -16.42 2.08 3.65
N HIS A 188 -16.51 0.76 3.55
CA HIS A 188 -16.39 -0.13 4.69
C HIS A 188 -14.93 -0.46 5.01
N ALA A 189 -14.09 -0.69 4.01
CA ALA A 189 -12.65 -0.84 4.16
C ALA A 189 -11.89 -0.32 2.95
N MET A 190 -10.64 0.07 3.18
CA MET A 190 -9.65 0.39 2.13
C MET A 190 -8.30 -0.22 2.48
N HIS A 191 -7.51 -0.48 1.43
CA HIS A 191 -6.13 -0.96 1.54
C HIS A 191 -5.40 -0.72 0.21
N ASP A 192 -4.08 -0.59 0.22
CA ASP A 192 -3.27 -0.40 -0.97
C ASP A 192 -2.40 -1.64 -1.29
N PRO A 193 -2.33 -2.08 -2.56
CA PRO A 193 -1.54 -3.22 -2.96
C PRO A 193 -0.08 -2.85 -3.21
N THR A 194 0.69 -2.63 -2.14
CA THR A 194 2.14 -2.35 -2.20
C THR A 194 2.95 -3.64 -2.31
N GLU A 195 3.80 -3.97 -1.32
CA GLU A 195 4.70 -5.14 -1.38
C GLU A 195 3.90 -6.45 -1.39
N GLY A 196 4.20 -7.31 -2.36
CA GLY A 196 3.48 -8.57 -2.58
C GLY A 196 2.18 -8.39 -3.38
N GLY A 197 1.90 -7.19 -3.87
CA GLY A 197 0.88 -6.88 -4.86
C GLY A 197 -0.56 -7.08 -4.40
N VAL A 198 -1.45 -7.16 -5.38
CA VAL A 198 -2.91 -7.26 -5.16
C VAL A 198 -3.28 -8.54 -4.42
N ALA A 199 -2.55 -9.64 -4.64
CA ALA A 199 -2.83 -10.88 -3.92
C ALA A 199 -2.59 -10.74 -2.41
N THR A 200 -1.46 -10.14 -2.03
CA THR A 200 -1.10 -9.94 -0.61
C THR A 200 -2.09 -8.99 0.05
N ALA A 201 -2.41 -7.87 -0.59
CA ALA A 201 -3.37 -6.92 -0.06
C ALA A 201 -4.78 -7.51 0.11
N LEU A 202 -5.25 -8.35 -0.81
CA LEU A 202 -6.54 -9.04 -0.64
C LEU A 202 -6.53 -9.99 0.57
N HIS A 203 -5.43 -10.72 0.80
CA HIS A 203 -5.27 -11.55 2.00
C HIS A 203 -5.22 -10.70 3.28
N GLU A 204 -4.44 -9.62 3.28
CA GLU A 204 -4.33 -8.70 4.43
C GLU A 204 -5.67 -8.06 4.78
N LEU A 205 -6.44 -7.62 3.79
CA LEU A 205 -7.81 -7.10 3.96
C LEU A 205 -8.75 -8.18 4.53
N ALA A 206 -8.72 -9.39 3.98
CA ALA A 206 -9.57 -10.49 4.45
C ALA A 206 -9.26 -10.90 5.89
N ASP A 207 -7.98 -10.95 6.25
CA ASP A 207 -7.53 -11.29 7.60
C ASP A 207 -7.81 -10.17 8.60
N ALA A 208 -7.61 -8.91 8.22
CA ALA A 208 -7.91 -7.76 9.07
C ALA A 208 -9.39 -7.71 9.44
N ALA A 209 -10.28 -7.98 8.47
CA ALA A 209 -11.74 -7.96 8.63
C ALA A 209 -12.34 -9.27 9.14
N GLY A 210 -11.57 -10.37 9.14
CA GLY A 210 -12.09 -11.67 9.59
C GLY A 210 -13.08 -12.30 8.62
N VAL A 211 -12.91 -12.09 7.31
CA VAL A 211 -13.83 -12.51 6.23
C VAL A 211 -13.12 -13.37 5.18
N GLY A 212 -13.87 -13.88 4.20
CA GLY A 212 -13.34 -14.49 2.98
C GLY A 212 -13.56 -13.56 1.79
N LEU A 213 -12.92 -13.85 0.65
CA LEU A 213 -13.09 -13.09 -0.58
C LEU A 213 -13.26 -14.02 -1.78
N ARG A 214 -14.18 -13.67 -2.66
CA ARG A 214 -14.35 -14.32 -3.96
C ARG A 214 -14.03 -13.34 -5.07
N ILE A 215 -12.86 -13.50 -5.69
CA ILE A 215 -12.30 -12.56 -6.67
C ILE A 215 -12.39 -13.15 -8.07
N ASP A 216 -12.93 -12.38 -9.01
CA ASP A 216 -13.04 -12.73 -10.43
C ASP A 216 -11.70 -12.45 -11.12
N ARG A 217 -11.01 -13.51 -11.54
CA ARG A 217 -9.69 -13.43 -12.16
C ARG A 217 -9.71 -12.61 -13.44
N ASP A 218 -10.79 -12.68 -14.21
CA ASP A 218 -10.88 -11.99 -15.50
C ASP A 218 -11.17 -10.49 -15.33
N ARG A 219 -11.52 -10.04 -14.12
CA ARG A 219 -11.72 -8.64 -13.77
C ARG A 219 -10.51 -7.98 -13.10
N LEU A 220 -9.50 -8.75 -12.74
CA LEU A 220 -8.20 -8.21 -12.35
C LEU A 220 -7.50 -7.69 -13.60
N THR A 221 -7.70 -6.40 -13.89
CA THR A 221 -7.10 -5.73 -15.05
C THR A 221 -5.57 -5.69 -14.90
N ILE A 222 -4.87 -6.61 -15.56
CA ILE A 222 -3.41 -6.54 -15.71
C ILE A 222 -3.09 -5.71 -16.95
N LEU A 223 -2.28 -4.66 -16.81
CA LEU A 223 -1.86 -3.86 -17.96
C LEU A 223 -1.07 -4.69 -18.99
N PRO A 224 -1.20 -4.41 -20.30
CA PRO A 224 -0.46 -5.12 -21.34
C PRO A 224 1.05 -5.13 -21.10
N GLU A 225 1.63 -3.97 -20.77
CA GLU A 225 3.06 -3.79 -20.53
C GLU A 225 3.54 -4.61 -19.33
N GLY A 226 2.79 -4.57 -18.23
CA GLY A 226 3.09 -5.36 -17.04
C GLY A 226 2.96 -6.86 -17.28
N ARG A 227 2.00 -7.29 -18.11
CA ARG A 227 1.87 -8.69 -18.52
C ARG A 227 3.08 -9.15 -19.33
N GLU A 228 3.53 -8.34 -20.28
CA GLU A 228 4.71 -8.64 -21.10
C GLU A 228 5.97 -8.73 -20.25
N LEU A 229 6.18 -7.78 -19.32
CA LEU A 229 7.31 -7.79 -18.39
C LEU A 229 7.26 -9.00 -17.46
N CYS A 230 6.12 -9.26 -16.82
CA CYS A 230 5.97 -10.42 -15.94
C CYS A 230 6.25 -11.73 -16.69
N ALA A 231 5.77 -11.86 -17.93
CA ALA A 231 6.06 -13.02 -18.77
C ALA A 231 7.55 -13.14 -19.13
N ALA A 232 8.21 -12.02 -19.46
CA ALA A 232 9.63 -11.99 -19.80
C ALA A 232 10.53 -12.40 -18.61
N PHE A 233 10.13 -12.05 -17.39
CA PHE A 233 10.90 -12.30 -16.18
C PHE A 233 10.43 -13.50 -15.35
N GLY A 234 9.37 -14.19 -15.79
CA GLY A 234 8.80 -15.34 -15.07
C GLY A 234 8.17 -14.96 -13.73
N LEU A 235 7.59 -13.77 -13.65
CA LEU A 235 6.91 -13.22 -12.47
C LEU A 235 5.40 -13.43 -12.58
N ASP A 236 4.73 -13.58 -11.44
CA ASP A 236 3.26 -13.51 -11.38
C ASP A 236 2.80 -12.06 -11.13
N PRO A 237 2.02 -11.43 -12.03
CA PRO A 237 1.58 -10.05 -11.88
C PRO A 237 0.72 -9.80 -10.63
N LEU A 238 0.12 -10.85 -10.03
CA LEU A 238 -0.65 -10.68 -8.79
C LEU A 238 0.23 -10.48 -7.57
N GLY A 239 1.51 -10.85 -7.64
CA GLY A 239 2.49 -10.76 -6.56
C GLY A 239 3.53 -9.66 -6.74
N THR A 240 3.45 -8.88 -7.81
CA THR A 240 4.31 -7.71 -8.06
C THR A 240 3.72 -6.46 -7.42
N ILE A 241 4.58 -5.53 -6.99
CA ILE A 241 4.17 -4.23 -6.43
C ILE A 241 3.12 -3.51 -7.29
N ALA A 242 2.14 -2.88 -6.64
CA ALA A 242 1.07 -2.13 -7.30
C ALA A 242 0.72 -0.82 -6.53
N SER A 243 1.74 -0.04 -6.15
CA SER A 243 1.66 1.20 -5.35
C SER A 243 0.88 2.37 -5.99
N GLY A 244 0.16 2.14 -7.10
CA GLY A 244 -0.68 3.13 -7.79
C GLY A 244 -2.18 2.82 -7.78
N ALA A 245 -2.59 1.73 -7.13
CA ALA A 245 -3.96 1.23 -7.04
C ALA A 245 -4.46 1.22 -5.58
N LEU A 246 -5.77 1.11 -5.38
CA LEU A 246 -6.42 0.92 -4.08
C LEU A 246 -7.48 -0.18 -4.19
N LEU A 247 -7.63 -0.92 -3.10
CA LEU A 247 -8.75 -1.81 -2.84
C LEU A 247 -9.77 -1.09 -1.98
N LEU A 248 -11.04 -1.17 -2.36
CA LEU A 248 -12.16 -0.66 -1.57
C LEU A 248 -13.21 -1.76 -1.37
N THR A 249 -13.80 -1.82 -0.18
CA THR A 249 -15.05 -2.56 0.05
C THR A 249 -16.17 -1.61 0.39
N LEU A 250 -17.33 -1.83 -0.22
CA LEU A 250 -18.52 -1.02 -0.03
C LEU A 250 -19.79 -1.80 -0.37
N ALA A 251 -20.95 -1.27 0.00
CA ALA A 251 -22.21 -1.89 -0.34
C ALA A 251 -22.35 -2.05 -1.87
N PRO A 252 -22.87 -3.18 -2.38
CA PRO A 252 -23.00 -3.41 -3.84
C PRO A 252 -23.77 -2.33 -4.59
N ALA A 253 -24.75 -1.69 -3.94
CA ALA A 253 -25.53 -0.60 -4.52
C ALA A 253 -24.68 0.67 -4.73
N ASP A 254 -23.67 0.89 -3.90
CA ASP A 254 -22.82 2.09 -3.92
C ASP A 254 -21.60 1.91 -4.84
N ALA A 255 -21.18 0.67 -5.09
CA ALA A 255 -20.03 0.35 -5.94
C ALA A 255 -20.11 1.02 -7.31
N GLY A 256 -21.27 1.02 -7.96
CA GLY A 256 -21.47 1.66 -9.26
C GLY A 256 -21.35 3.18 -9.21
N ILE A 257 -21.77 3.81 -8.11
CA ILE A 257 -21.70 5.27 -7.91
C ILE A 257 -20.25 5.69 -7.78
N VAL A 258 -19.49 5.00 -6.93
CA VAL A 258 -18.06 5.28 -6.70
C VAL A 258 -17.26 5.06 -7.98
N ILE A 259 -17.47 3.94 -8.69
CA ILE A 259 -16.78 3.66 -9.96
C ILE A 259 -17.05 4.77 -10.98
N HIS A 260 -18.31 5.20 -11.11
CA HIS A 260 -18.67 6.26 -12.04
C HIS A 260 -18.02 7.60 -11.67
N ALA A 261 -17.94 7.93 -10.39
CA ALA A 261 -17.32 9.16 -9.93
C ALA A 261 -15.79 9.16 -10.14
N LEU A 262 -15.12 8.05 -9.85
CA LEU A 262 -13.69 7.88 -10.13
C LEU A 262 -13.40 8.01 -11.62
N ALA A 263 -14.23 7.43 -12.49
CA ALA A 263 -14.07 7.54 -13.94
C ALA A 263 -14.17 9.00 -14.44
N ARG A 264 -14.96 9.86 -13.79
CA ARG A 264 -15.06 11.30 -14.14
C ARG A 264 -13.76 12.07 -13.87
N GLU A 265 -12.95 11.58 -12.95
CA GLU A 265 -11.61 12.09 -12.65
C GLU A 265 -10.52 11.28 -13.37
N SER A 266 -10.88 10.51 -14.40
CA SER A 266 -9.95 9.67 -15.18
C SER A 266 -9.25 8.59 -14.35
N ILE A 267 -9.88 8.13 -13.27
CA ILE A 267 -9.44 7.00 -12.47
C ILE A 267 -10.26 5.78 -12.86
N ASP A 268 -9.65 4.89 -13.64
CA ASP A 268 -10.26 3.59 -13.94
C ASP A 268 -10.47 2.81 -12.64
N SER A 269 -11.61 2.13 -12.52
CA SER A 269 -11.89 1.27 -11.37
C SER A 269 -12.89 0.18 -11.76
N HIS A 270 -12.72 -0.99 -11.17
CA HIS A 270 -13.48 -2.17 -11.53
C HIS A 270 -13.95 -2.91 -10.29
N PHE A 271 -15.19 -3.38 -10.33
CA PHE A 271 -15.62 -4.45 -9.44
C PHE A 271 -14.78 -5.69 -9.77
N ILE A 272 -14.05 -6.21 -8.77
CA ILE A 272 -13.21 -7.40 -8.93
C ILE A 272 -13.74 -8.61 -8.17
N GLY A 273 -14.71 -8.45 -7.27
CA GLY A 273 -15.19 -9.57 -6.48
C GLY A 273 -16.12 -9.17 -5.35
N GLN A 274 -16.34 -10.12 -4.44
CA GLN A 274 -17.26 -9.94 -3.32
C GLN A 274 -16.65 -10.47 -2.03
N VAL A 275 -16.96 -9.79 -0.92
CA VAL A 275 -16.67 -10.27 0.42
C VAL A 275 -17.66 -11.37 0.80
N VAL A 276 -17.14 -12.50 1.26
CA VAL A 276 -17.90 -13.72 1.60
C VAL A 276 -17.59 -14.15 3.04
N PRO A 277 -18.35 -15.09 3.62
CA PRO A 277 -18.03 -15.67 4.92
C PRO A 277 -16.59 -16.24 4.98
N ARG A 278 -15.95 -16.14 6.16
CA ARG A 278 -14.53 -16.53 6.37
C ARG A 278 -14.25 -17.99 6.01
N GLU A 279 -15.22 -18.86 6.24
CA GLU A 279 -15.14 -20.28 5.93
C GLU A 279 -15.00 -20.59 4.43
N GLU A 280 -15.36 -19.66 3.54
CA GLU A 280 -15.17 -19.82 2.10
C GLU A 280 -13.73 -19.52 1.65
N GLY A 281 -12.92 -18.91 2.53
CA GLY A 281 -11.54 -18.55 2.26
C GLY A 281 -11.38 -17.39 1.27
N VAL A 282 -10.15 -17.19 0.79
CA VAL A 282 -9.79 -16.18 -0.21
C VAL A 282 -9.48 -16.90 -1.53
N VAL A 283 -10.34 -16.74 -2.53
CA VAL A 283 -10.34 -17.56 -3.74
C VAL A 283 -10.43 -16.73 -5.02
N LEU A 284 -9.76 -17.21 -6.06
CA LEU A 284 -9.90 -16.78 -7.44
C LEU A 284 -10.94 -17.63 -8.17
N ILE A 285 -11.82 -16.95 -8.90
CA ILE A 285 -12.84 -17.55 -9.77
C ILE A 285 -12.46 -17.25 -11.22
N GLN A 286 -12.49 -18.28 -12.05
CA GLN A 286 -12.38 -18.14 -13.50
C GLN A 286 -13.39 -19.06 -14.18
N GLY A 287 -14.45 -18.48 -14.75
CA GLY A 287 -15.59 -19.25 -15.23
C GLY A 287 -16.22 -20.09 -14.12
N SER A 288 -16.18 -21.42 -14.24
CA SER A 288 -16.65 -22.36 -13.21
C SER A 288 -15.57 -22.87 -12.27
N ARG A 289 -14.30 -22.53 -12.52
CA ARG A 289 -13.17 -22.99 -11.70
C ARG A 289 -12.98 -22.03 -10.51
N GLN A 290 -12.74 -22.63 -9.35
CA GLN A 290 -12.35 -21.94 -8.12
C GLN A 290 -11.01 -22.49 -7.66
N GLU A 291 -10.08 -21.60 -7.34
CA GLU A 291 -8.77 -21.94 -6.77
C GLU A 291 -8.39 -20.95 -5.67
N PRO A 292 -7.55 -21.35 -4.71
CA PRO A 292 -7.04 -20.41 -3.71
C PRO A 292 -6.32 -19.24 -4.38
N LEU A 293 -6.55 -18.01 -3.89
CA LEU A 293 -5.74 -16.86 -4.29
C LEU A 293 -4.27 -17.15 -3.92
N PRO A 294 -3.30 -16.97 -4.83
CA PRO A 294 -1.91 -17.28 -4.54
C PRO A 294 -1.39 -16.48 -3.33
N VAL A 295 -0.46 -17.10 -2.61
CA VAL A 295 0.27 -16.46 -1.50
C VAL A 295 1.73 -16.39 -1.90
N PHE A 296 2.30 -15.20 -1.85
CA PHE A 296 3.68 -14.96 -2.21
C PHE A 296 4.52 -14.86 -0.93
N ALA A 297 5.58 -15.67 -0.83
CA ALA A 297 6.45 -15.67 0.35
C ALA A 297 7.39 -14.45 0.40
N GLN A 298 7.55 -13.78 -0.73
CA GLN A 298 8.30 -12.55 -0.96
C GLN A 298 7.66 -11.85 -2.16
N ASP A 299 7.85 -10.54 -2.29
CA ASP A 299 7.46 -9.83 -3.51
C ASP A 299 8.05 -10.51 -4.75
N GLU A 300 7.25 -10.64 -5.81
CA GLU A 300 7.71 -11.25 -7.06
C GLU A 300 8.89 -10.48 -7.67
N ILE A 301 8.90 -9.15 -7.58
CA ILE A 301 10.00 -8.30 -8.05
C ILE A 301 11.28 -8.58 -7.27
N ALA A 302 11.20 -8.97 -5.99
CA ALA A 302 12.37 -9.31 -5.19
C ALA A 302 13.16 -10.51 -5.77
N LYS A 303 12.51 -11.37 -6.58
CA LYS A 303 13.19 -12.47 -7.28
C LYS A 303 14.27 -11.99 -8.24
N LEU A 304 14.09 -10.80 -8.85
CA LEU A 304 15.06 -10.20 -9.77
C LEU A 304 16.37 -9.84 -9.06
N PHE A 305 16.28 -9.47 -7.78
CA PHE A 305 17.43 -9.03 -6.98
C PHE A 305 18.09 -10.16 -6.18
N ALA A 306 17.45 -11.33 -6.07
CA ALA A 306 17.96 -12.49 -5.36
C ALA A 306 18.91 -13.38 -6.20
N ALA A 307 19.04 -13.12 -7.50
CA ALA A 307 19.95 -13.87 -8.36
C ALA A 307 21.41 -13.45 -8.11
N PRO A 308 22.31 -14.37 -7.73
CA PRO A 308 23.73 -14.06 -7.59
C PRO A 308 24.33 -13.84 -9.00
N GLY A 309 24.47 -12.58 -9.43
CA GLY A 309 25.21 -12.24 -10.66
C GLY A 309 24.71 -11.06 -11.49
N GLY A 310 23.65 -10.36 -11.10
CA GLY A 310 23.13 -9.24 -11.90
C GLY A 310 23.84 -7.91 -11.60
N SER A 311 24.95 -7.62 -12.29
CA SER A 311 25.40 -6.24 -12.51
C SER A 311 24.46 -5.56 -13.51
N VAL A 312 23.77 -4.52 -13.08
CA VAL A 312 23.32 -3.42 -13.95
C VAL A 312 23.99 -2.16 -13.44
#